data_AF-A0A8T7FA70-F1
#
_entry.id   AF-A0A8T7FA70-F1
#
_cell.length_a   1.000
_cell.length_b   1.000
_cell.length_c   1.000
_cell.angle_alpha   90.00
_cell.angle_beta   90.00
_cell.angle_gamma   90.00
#
_symmetry.space_group_name_H-M   'P 1'
#
loop_
_entity.id
_entity.type
_entity.pdbx_description
1 polymer ?
#
loop_
_entity_poly.entity_id
_entity_poly.type
_entity_poly.pdbx_seq_one_letter_code
_entity_poly.pdbx_strand_id
1 'polypeptide(L)'
;MKPTQSNKNKSGIQPNAVYSRKEAADALGVSLSTLKKLIDQGYLQVSQPPGMRRVFIKGSSILQMLDQTVVTVVNSQEQSKKAI
;
A
#
# COMPACT_ATOMS: atom_id res chain seq x y z
N MET A 1 -0.83 31.33 -11.33
CA MET A 1 -1.23 29.91 -11.49
C MET A 1 -0.09 29.05 -10.96
N LYS A 2 -0.31 28.19 -9.95
CA LYS A 2 0.74 27.30 -9.46
C LYS A 2 0.82 26.10 -10.42
N PRO A 3 1.98 25.77 -11.00
CA PRO A 3 2.10 24.62 -11.88
C PRO A 3 1.85 23.34 -11.07
N THR A 4 0.78 22.64 -11.41
CA THR A 4 0.47 21.29 -10.95
C THR A 4 1.46 20.33 -11.61
N GLN A 5 2.54 19.97 -10.89
CA GLN A 5 3.48 18.96 -11.36
C GLN A 5 2.84 17.57 -11.28
N SER A 6 2.23 17.14 -12.39
CA SER A 6 1.70 15.79 -12.61
C SER A 6 2.75 14.87 -13.26
N ASN A 7 3.99 14.91 -12.77
CA ASN A 7 4.99 13.89 -13.06
C ASN A 7 5.40 13.25 -11.73
N LYS A 8 4.51 12.42 -11.20
CA LYS A 8 4.77 11.48 -10.12
C LYS A 8 5.70 10.42 -10.70
N ASN A 9 7.00 10.74 -10.77
CA ASN A 9 8.03 9.74 -10.91
C ASN A 9 7.69 8.65 -9.90
N LYS A 10 7.55 7.39 -10.37
CA LYS A 10 7.43 6.22 -9.51
C LYS A 10 8.74 6.06 -8.74
N SER A 11 9.04 7.00 -7.83
CA SER A 11 10.10 6.81 -6.86
C SER A 11 9.67 5.60 -6.06
N GLY A 12 10.38 4.49 -6.26
CA GLY A 12 10.08 3.24 -5.58
C GLY A 12 9.99 3.48 -4.07
N ILE A 13 9.12 2.71 -3.42
CA ILE A 13 8.97 2.75 -1.97
C ILE A 13 10.32 2.37 -1.36
N GLN A 14 10.89 3.28 -0.56
CA GLN A 14 12.19 3.09 0.05
C GLN A 14 12.00 2.35 1.38
N PRO A 15 12.61 1.16 1.59
CA PRO A 15 12.33 0.33 2.77
C PRO A 15 12.54 1.06 4.10
N ASN A 16 13.58 1.88 4.20
CA ASN A 16 13.96 2.58 5.43
C ASN A 16 13.32 3.97 5.57
N ALA A 17 12.56 4.43 4.58
CA ALA A 17 11.87 5.72 4.67
C ALA A 17 10.62 5.62 5.55
N VAL A 18 10.28 6.74 6.19
CA VAL A 18 9.06 6.89 6.98
C VAL A 18 8.09 7.75 6.19
N TYR A 19 6.88 7.24 6.01
CA TYR A 19 5.80 7.86 5.28
C TYR A 19 4.70 8.30 6.24
N SER A 20 4.18 9.50 6.03
CA SER A 20 2.88 9.89 6.55
C SER A 20 1.76 9.13 5.83
N ARG A 21 0.55 9.18 6.40
CA ARG A 21 -0.64 8.60 5.75
C ARG A 21 -0.86 9.15 4.33
N LYS A 22 -0.62 10.44 4.11
CA LYS A 22 -0.81 11.04 2.78
C LYS A 22 0.24 10.50 1.80
N GLU A 23 1.51 10.49 2.20
CA GLU A 23 2.60 10.03 1.34
C GLU A 23 2.48 8.54 1.01
N ALA A 24 2.07 7.70 1.97
CA ALA A 24 1.85 6.28 1.73
C ALA A 24 0.69 6.04 0.74
N ALA A 25 -0.41 6.78 0.86
CA ALA A 25 -1.54 6.68 -0.07
C ALA A 25 -1.12 7.15 -1.46
N ASP A 26 -0.35 8.23 -1.52
CA ASP A 26 0.21 8.77 -2.75
C ASP A 26 1.17 7.79 -3.43
N ALA A 27 2.03 7.11 -2.66
CA ALA A 27 2.98 6.11 -3.15
C ALA A 27 2.29 4.85 -3.67
N LEU A 28 1.22 4.41 -3.00
CA LEU A 28 0.40 3.26 -3.43
C LEU A 28 -0.58 3.60 -4.55
N GLY A 29 -0.80 4.89 -4.84
CA GLY A 29 -1.79 5.32 -5.82
C GLY A 29 -3.24 5.07 -5.39
N VAL A 30 -3.51 5.06 -4.08
CA VAL A 30 -4.85 4.80 -3.51
C VAL A 30 -5.39 6.03 -2.76
N SER A 31 -6.69 6.03 -2.45
CA SER A 31 -7.29 7.06 -1.61
C SER A 31 -6.88 6.92 -0.13
N LEU A 32 -6.98 8.01 0.63
CA LEU A 32 -6.75 7.99 2.09
C LEU A 32 -7.71 7.05 2.82
N SER A 33 -8.93 6.89 2.33
CA SER A 33 -9.92 5.98 2.92
C SER A 33 -9.54 4.52 2.70
N THR A 34 -9.04 4.17 1.52
CA THR A 34 -8.49 2.83 1.25
C THR A 34 -7.29 2.56 2.13
N LEU A 35 -6.35 3.50 2.25
CA LEU A 35 -5.20 3.35 3.14
C LEU A 35 -5.64 3.18 4.60
N LYS A 36 -6.64 3.93 5.06
CA LYS A 36 -7.21 3.75 6.41
C LYS A 36 -7.74 2.34 6.61
N LYS A 37 -8.49 1.80 5.64
CA LYS A 37 -8.99 0.41 5.72
C LYS A 37 -7.84 -0.60 5.85
N LEU A 38 -6.76 -0.43 5.08
CA LEU A 38 -5.58 -1.30 5.16
C LEU A 38 -4.95 -1.28 6.57
N ILE A 39 -4.82 -0.10 7.17
CA ILE A 39 -4.32 0.05 8.54
C ILE A 39 -5.27 -0.60 9.55
N ASP A 40 -6.56 -0.31 9.46
CA ASP A 40 -7.58 -0.84 10.39
C ASP A 40 -7.70 -2.37 10.30
N GLN A 41 -7.46 -2.95 9.12
CA GLN A 41 -7.43 -4.40 8.89
C GLN A 41 -6.09 -5.06 9.27
N GLY A 42 -5.10 -4.29 9.73
CA GLY A 42 -3.81 -4.82 10.18
C GLY A 42 -2.82 -5.15 9.08
N TYR A 43 -3.09 -4.79 7.82
CA TYR A 43 -2.19 -5.02 6.68
C TYR A 43 -0.95 -4.14 6.70
N LEU A 44 -1.01 -2.99 7.38
CA LEU A 44 0.11 -2.07 7.50
C LEU A 44 0.50 -1.90 8.98
N GLN A 45 1.78 -2.12 9.27
CA GLN A 45 2.36 -1.77 10.55
C GLN A 45 2.55 -0.25 10.62
N VAL A 46 1.92 0.34 11.63
CA VAL A 46 1.97 1.79 11.86
C VAL A 46 2.48 2.08 13.26
N SER A 47 3.26 3.14 13.39
CA SER A 47 3.64 3.69 14.68
C SER A 47 2.81 4.93 14.97
N GLN A 48 2.12 4.93 16.11
CA GLN A 48 1.40 6.09 16.63
C GLN A 48 1.82 6.32 18.08
N PRO A 49 2.81 7.19 18.32
CA PRO A 49 3.22 7.53 19.67
C PRO A 49 2.06 8.11 20.50
N PRO A 50 2.02 7.84 21.83
CA PRO A 50 1.01 8.41 22.72
C PRO A 50 0.94 9.94 22.60
N GLY A 51 -0.27 10.49 22.58
CA GLY A 51 -0.49 11.94 22.44
C GLY A 51 -0.41 12.45 20.99
N MET A 52 -0.06 11.61 20.00
CA MET A 52 0.03 12.03 18.61
C MET A 52 -1.19 11.61 17.79
N ARG A 53 -1.71 12.53 16.98
CA ARG A 53 -2.82 12.26 16.04
C ARG A 53 -2.38 11.61 14.73
N ARG A 54 -1.09 11.76 14.38
CA ARG A 54 -0.53 11.30 13.10
C ARG A 54 0.12 9.93 13.27
N VAL A 55 -0.07 9.09 12.26
CA VAL A 55 0.56 7.76 12.17
C VAL A 55 1.76 7.82 11.23
N PHE A 56 2.77 7.02 11.53
CA PHE A 56 3.98 6.86 10.73
C PHE A 56 4.03 5.43 10.19
N ILE A 57 4.37 5.29 8.91
CA ILE A 57 4.38 4.02 8.19
C ILE A 57 5.78 3.83 7.63
N LYS A 58 6.46 2.72 7.96
CA LYS A 58 7.75 2.42 7.33
C LYS A 58 7.54 1.86 5.92
N GLY A 59 8.42 2.22 4.98
CA GLY A 59 8.39 1.67 3.63
C GLY A 59 8.48 0.14 3.61
N SER A 60 9.28 -0.45 4.50
CA SER A 60 9.39 -1.90 4.65
C SER A 60 8.05 -2.56 4.96
N SER A 61 7.19 -1.93 5.77
CA SER A 61 5.85 -2.47 6.05
C SER A 61 4.96 -2.42 4.81
N ILE A 62 5.09 -1.39 3.97
CA ILE A 62 4.29 -1.29 2.74
C ILE A 62 4.73 -2.37 1.75
N LEU A 63 6.05 -2.58 1.60
CA LEU A 63 6.58 -3.63 0.75
C LEU A 63 6.17 -5.02 1.23
N GLN A 64 6.31 -5.29 2.52
CA GLN A 64 5.88 -6.55 3.13
C GLN A 64 4.38 -6.81 2.90
N MET A 65 3.53 -5.79 3.04
CA MET A 65 2.11 -5.90 2.72
C MET A 65 1.90 -6.34 1.27
N LEU A 66 2.56 -5.68 0.32
CA LEU A 66 2.43 -5.99 -1.11
C LEU A 66 2.86 -7.43 -1.43
N ASP A 67 3.92 -7.92 -0.78
CA ASP A 67 4.42 -9.28 -0.95
C ASP A 67 3.48 -10.34 -0.34
N GLN A 68 2.74 -9.99 0.71
CA GLN A 68 1.82 -10.90 1.41
C GLN A 68 0.41 -10.94 0.81
N THR A 69 -0.05 -9.83 0.22
CA THR A 69 -1.41 -9.72 -0.35
C THR A 69 -1.44 -10.03 -1.84
N VAL A 70 -0.64 -10.99 -2.30
CA VAL A 70 -0.64 -11.42 -3.70
C VAL A 70 -1.95 -12.15 -4.00
N VAL A 71 -2.83 -11.50 -4.74
CA VAL A 71 -3.98 -12.18 -5.34
C VAL A 71 -3.47 -12.93 -6.56
N THR A 72 -3.18 -14.23 -6.41
CA THR A 72 -3.05 -15.11 -7.57
C THR A 72 -4.39 -15.08 -8.28
N VAL A 73 -4.42 -14.46 -9.46
CA VAL A 73 -5.54 -14.58 -10.39
C VAL A 73 -5.53 -16.04 -10.84
N VAL A 74 -6.17 -16.92 -10.07
CA VAL A 74 -6.41 -18.30 -10.51
C VAL A 74 -7.41 -18.14 -11.64
N ASN A 75 -6.92 -18.11 -12.87
CA ASN A 75 -7.78 -18.17 -14.04
C ASN A 75 -8.54 -19.50 -13.94
N SER A 76 -9.82 -19.44 -13.52
CA SER A 76 -10.71 -20.59 -13.32
C SER A 76 -11.04 -21.39 -14.60
N GLN A 77 -10.23 -21.25 -15.65
CA GLN A 77 -10.43 -21.87 -16.97
C GLN A 77 -9.66 -23.19 -17.15
N GLU A 78 -8.85 -23.63 -16.18
CA GLU A 78 -7.97 -24.80 -16.36
C GLU A 78 -8.41 -26.08 -15.62
N GLN A 79 -9.57 -26.08 -14.94
CA GLN A 79 -10.09 -27.28 -14.26
C GLN A 79 -10.97 -28.20 -15.13
N SER A 80 -11.30 -27.85 -16.38
CA SER A 80 -12.20 -28.67 -17.22
C SER A 80 -11.53 -29.67 -18.17
N LYS A 81 -10.19 -29.74 -18.25
CA LYS A 81 -9.49 -30.62 -19.23
C LYS A 81 -8.91 -31.92 -18.66
N LYS A 82 -9.17 -32.26 -17.40
CA LYS A 82 -8.62 -33.48 -16.76
C LYS A 82 -9.59 -34.65 -16.58
N ALA A 83 -10.74 -34.61 -17.26
CA ALA A 83 -11.67 -35.73 -17.31
C ALA A 83 -11.92 -36.14 -18.78
N ILE A 84 -10.94 -36.84 -19.36
CA ILE A 84 -11.14 -37.75 -20.50
C ILE A 84 -10.35 -39.01 -20.16
#